data_AF-K1U421-F1
#
_entry.id   AF-K1U421-F1
#
_cell.length_a   1.000
_cell.length_b   1.000
_cell.length_c   1.000
_cell.angle_alpha   90.00
_cell.angle_beta   90.00
_cell.angle_gamma   90.00
#
_symmetry.space_group_name_H-M   'P 1'
#
loop_
_entity.id
_entity.type
_entity.pdbx_description
1 polymer ?
#
loop_
_entity_poly.entity_id
_entity_poly.type
_entity_poly.pdbx_seq_one_letter_code
_entity_poly.pdbx_strand_id
1 'polypeptide(L)'
;MKEDIAVKVQKQLFELQDLKYRDFHAKLMPTIDKEKVIGVRTPALRSYAKQFGKTEEAKEFMKVLPHKYYEENNLHGMLLEQIKDYD
;
A
#
# COMPACT_ATOMS: atom_id res chain seq x y z
N MET A 1 -6.69 15.28 12.15
CA MET A 1 -5.35 14.80 11.72
C MET A 1 -5.23 13.29 11.88
N LYS A 2 -5.95 12.50 11.07
CA LYS A 2 -5.77 11.04 10.93
C LYS A 2 -6.07 10.60 9.49
N GLU A 3 -7.01 11.27 8.81
CA GLU A 3 -7.24 11.10 7.36
C GLU A 3 -6.09 11.61 6.48
N ASP A 4 -5.26 12.52 6.97
CA ASP A 4 -4.19 13.14 6.18
C ASP A 4 -3.12 12.13 5.75
N ILE A 5 -2.74 11.19 6.63
CA ILE A 5 -1.69 10.22 6.30
C ILE A 5 -2.16 9.18 5.27
N ALA A 6 -3.40 8.70 5.36
CA ALA A 6 -3.95 7.78 4.38
C ALA A 6 -4.05 8.44 3.00
N VAL A 7 -4.54 9.68 2.94
CA VAL A 7 -4.61 10.45 1.68
C VAL A 7 -3.22 10.69 1.09
N LYS A 8 -2.22 11.00 1.94
CA LYS A 8 -0.83 11.16 1.51
C LYS A 8 -0.25 9.87 0.92
N VAL A 9 -0.41 8.74 1.61
CA VAL A 9 0.05 7.43 1.13
C VAL A 9 -0.65 7.06 -0.17
N GLN A 10 -1.97 7.27 -0.27
CA GLN A 10 -2.72 7.04 -1.50
C GLN A 10 -2.16 7.84 -2.66
N LYS A 11 -1.90 9.14 -2.47
CA LYS A 11 -1.30 9.98 -3.50
C LYS A 11 0.04 9.41 -3.98
N GLN A 12 0.91 9.00 -3.06
CA GLN A 12 2.20 8.39 -3.39
C GLN A 12 2.05 7.05 -4.11
N LEU A 13 1.05 6.22 -3.75
CA LEU A 13 0.76 4.98 -4.45
C LEU A 13 0.21 5.24 -5.87
N PHE A 14 -0.63 6.25 -6.06
CA PHE A 14 -1.12 6.66 -7.38
C PHE A 14 -0.01 7.20 -8.28
N GLU A 15 1.02 7.84 -7.74
CA GLU A 15 2.21 8.25 -8.51
C GLU A 15 3.00 7.03 -9.05
N LEU A 16 2.85 5.85 -8.44
CA LEU A 16 3.47 4.59 -8.86
C LEU A 16 2.54 3.72 -9.73
N GLN A 17 1.40 4.25 -10.15
CA GLN A 17 0.37 3.50 -10.88
C GLN A 17 0.85 3.04 -12.27
N ASP A 18 0.60 1.77 -12.57
CA ASP A 18 0.68 1.18 -13.90
C ASP A 18 -0.70 0.59 -14.26
N LEU A 19 -1.48 1.33 -15.05
CA LEU A 19 -2.83 0.93 -15.45
C LEU A 19 -2.86 -0.35 -16.29
N LYS A 20 -1.82 -0.61 -17.09
CA LYS A 20 -1.72 -1.86 -17.87
C LYS A 20 -1.53 -3.04 -16.93
N TYR A 21 -0.66 -2.87 -15.93
CA TYR A 21 -0.47 -3.88 -14.89
C TYR A 21 -1.72 -4.05 -14.03
N ARG A 22 -2.40 -2.97 -13.62
CA ARG A 22 -3.68 -3.03 -12.90
C ARG A 22 -4.69 -3.92 -13.63
N ASP A 23 -4.89 -3.65 -14.91
CA ASP A 23 -5.92 -4.32 -15.72
C ASP A 23 -5.59 -5.80 -15.97
N PHE A 24 -4.31 -6.16 -16.01
CA PHE A 24 -3.87 -7.55 -16.01
C PHE A 24 -4.04 -8.21 -14.64
N HIS A 25 -3.58 -7.55 -13.58
CA HIS A 25 -3.52 -8.10 -12.23
C HIS A 25 -4.91 -8.27 -11.60
N ALA A 26 -5.83 -7.32 -11.80
CA ALA A 26 -7.20 -7.41 -11.31
C ALA A 26 -7.95 -8.64 -11.85
N LYS A 27 -7.62 -9.11 -13.07
CA LYS A 27 -8.19 -10.36 -13.63
C LYS A 27 -7.76 -11.61 -12.87
N LEU A 28 -6.63 -11.56 -12.18
CA LEU A 28 -6.12 -12.66 -11.35
C LEU A 28 -6.75 -12.67 -9.95
N MET A 29 -7.46 -11.60 -9.57
CA MET A 29 -8.04 -11.41 -8.23
C MET A 29 -9.56 -11.18 -8.33
N PRO A 30 -10.36 -12.21 -8.66
CA PRO A 30 -11.79 -12.04 -8.95
C PRO A 30 -12.63 -11.59 -7.75
N THR A 31 -12.10 -11.70 -6.53
CA THR A 31 -12.77 -11.27 -5.28
C THR A 31 -12.50 -9.81 -4.93
N ILE A 32 -11.60 -9.13 -5.64
CA ILE A 32 -11.25 -7.73 -5.39
C ILE A 32 -11.81 -6.87 -6.52
N ASP A 33 -12.56 -5.85 -6.15
CA ASP A 33 -13.04 -4.86 -7.12
C ASP A 33 -11.86 -4.16 -7.79
N LYS A 34 -11.86 -4.11 -9.12
CA LYS A 34 -10.85 -3.43 -9.93
C LYS A 34 -10.68 -1.97 -9.52
N GLU A 35 -11.74 -1.29 -9.08
CA GLU A 35 -11.67 0.10 -8.60
C GLU A 35 -10.84 0.26 -7.32
N LYS A 36 -10.68 -0.83 -6.55
CA LYS A 36 -9.82 -0.88 -5.36
C LYS A 36 -8.39 -1.27 -5.67
N VAL A 37 -8.02 -1.51 -6.93
CA VAL A 37 -6.65 -1.82 -7.34
C VAL A 37 -6.03 -0.58 -7.99
N ILE A 38 -4.96 -0.05 -7.42
CA ILE A 38 -4.23 1.08 -7.99
C ILE A 38 -3.39 0.59 -9.18
N GLY A 39 -2.74 -0.57 -9.05
CA GLY A 39 -1.84 -1.11 -10.05
C GLY A 39 -0.37 -0.79 -9.80
N VAL A 40 0.12 -0.97 -8.58
CA VAL A 40 1.55 -0.76 -8.28
C VAL A 40 2.29 -2.08 -8.39
N ARG A 41 3.39 -2.10 -9.15
CA ARG A 41 4.23 -3.30 -9.27
C ARG A 41 4.92 -3.60 -7.94
N THR A 42 4.98 -4.88 -7.57
CA THR A 42 5.58 -5.33 -6.30
C THR A 42 6.99 -4.78 -6.04
N PRO A 43 7.92 -4.70 -7.01
CA PRO A 43 9.25 -4.11 -6.76
C PRO A 43 9.20 -2.62 -6.39
N ALA A 44 8.29 -1.85 -6.98
CA ALA A 44 8.09 -0.44 -6.66
C ALA A 44 7.46 -0.29 -5.27
N LEU A 45 6.42 -1.07 -4.98
CA LEU A 45 5.77 -1.07 -3.67
C LEU A 45 6.74 -1.46 -2.55
N ARG A 46 7.59 -2.47 -2.77
CA ARG A 46 8.61 -2.91 -1.80
C ARG A 46 9.66 -1.81 -1.56
N SER A 47 10.10 -1.13 -2.61
CA SER A 47 11.03 -0.01 -2.50
C SER A 47 10.43 1.14 -1.68
N TYR A 48 9.16 1.46 -1.96
CA TYR A 48 8.41 2.45 -1.19
C TYR A 48 8.26 2.04 0.29
N ALA A 49 7.83 0.79 0.57
CA ALA A 49 7.68 0.28 1.92
C ALA A 49 8.98 0.34 2.74
N LYS A 50 10.14 0.07 2.12
CA LYS A 50 11.46 0.12 2.77
C LYS A 50 11.88 1.54 3.14
N GLN A 51 11.47 2.54 2.36
CA GLN A 51 11.75 3.95 2.64
C GLN A 51 10.75 4.51 3.65
N PHE A 52 9.46 4.27 3.41
CA PHE A 52 8.36 4.75 4.25
C PHE A 52 8.41 4.13 5.65
N GLY A 53 8.73 2.85 5.78
CA GLY A 53 8.78 2.13 7.06
C GLY A 53 9.80 2.67 8.08
N LYS A 54 10.70 3.57 7.67
CA LYS A 54 11.66 4.24 8.57
C LYS A 54 11.11 5.52 9.20
N THR A 55 9.86 5.89 8.91
CA THR A 55 9.23 7.13 9.36
C THR A 55 8.24 6.87 10.48
N GLU A 56 7.99 7.87 11.34
CA GLU A 56 6.90 7.78 12.33
C GLU A 56 5.52 7.73 11.67
N GLU A 57 5.38 8.34 10.49
CA GLU A 57 4.18 8.30 9.66
C GLU A 57 3.78 6.86 9.28
N ALA A 58 4.73 5.95 9.08
CA ALA A 58 4.41 4.55 8.81
C ALA A 58 3.70 3.88 9.98
N LYS A 59 4.11 4.18 11.23
CA LYS A 59 3.43 3.67 12.43
C LYS A 59 2.01 4.24 12.56
N GLU A 60 1.80 5.49 12.13
CA GLU A 60 0.48 6.09 12.09
C GLU A 60 -0.40 5.46 11.01
N PHE A 61 0.12 5.28 9.80
CA PHE A 61 -0.57 4.62 8.69
C PHE A 61 -1.03 3.20 9.07
N MET A 62 -0.20 2.44 9.78
CA MET A 62 -0.57 1.10 10.25
C MET A 62 -1.77 1.09 11.20
N LYS A 63 -2.06 2.20 11.89
CA LYS A 63 -3.23 2.34 12.77
C LYS A 63 -4.48 2.81 12.02
N VAL A 64 -4.36 3.26 10.77
CA VAL A 64 -5.49 3.68 9.95
C VAL A 64 -6.07 2.45 9.26
N LEU A 65 -7.18 1.96 9.79
CA LEU A 65 -7.92 0.81 9.27
C LEU A 65 -9.42 1.16 9.20
N PRO A 66 -10.17 0.63 8.21
CA PRO A 66 -9.72 -0.24 7.13
C PRO A 66 -9.01 0.51 5.99
N HIS A 67 -8.15 -0.21 5.25
CA HIS A 67 -7.52 0.30 4.03
C HIS A 67 -8.49 0.29 2.85
N LYS A 68 -8.41 1.29 1.97
CA LYS A 68 -9.32 1.43 0.83
C LYS A 68 -8.87 0.60 -0.37
N TYR A 69 -7.58 0.65 -0.68
CA TYR A 69 -6.98 0.03 -1.86
C TYR A 69 -6.22 -1.25 -1.53
N TYR A 70 -6.12 -2.13 -2.52
CA TYR A 70 -5.37 -3.38 -2.44
C TYR A 70 -3.89 -3.12 -2.09
N GLU A 71 -3.27 -2.12 -2.73
CA GLU A 71 -1.87 -1.77 -2.48
C GLU A 71 -1.61 -1.22 -1.09
N GLU A 72 -2.58 -0.54 -0.45
CA GLU A 72 -2.47 -0.11 0.96
C GLU A 72 -2.38 -1.32 1.90
N ASN A 73 -3.17 -2.37 1.64
CA ASN A 73 -3.10 -3.62 2.41
C ASN A 73 -1.76 -4.33 2.22
N ASN A 74 -1.24 -4.36 1.00
CA ASN A 74 0.06 -4.96 0.71
C ASN A 74 1.21 -4.16 1.34
N LEU A 75 1.14 -2.83 1.30
CA LEU A 75 2.06 -1.95 1.98
C LEU A 75 2.07 -2.23 3.48
N HIS A 76 0.90 -2.31 4.12
CA HIS A 76 0.79 -2.65 5.53
C HIS A 76 1.48 -3.99 5.84
N GLY A 77 1.24 -5.03 5.03
CA GLY A 77 1.92 -6.32 5.17
C GLY A 77 3.44 -6.23 5.06
N MET A 78 3.95 -5.44 4.10
CA MET A 78 5.39 -5.20 3.93
C MET A 78 6.00 -4.35 5.06
N LEU A 79 5.20 -3.51 5.73
CA LEU A 79 5.65 -2.78 6.92
C LEU A 79 5.74 -3.71 8.14
N LEU A 80 4.78 -4.63 8.30
CA LEU A 80 4.84 -5.67 9.33
C LEU A 80 6.08 -6.56 9.16
N GLU A 81 6.40 -6.98 7.94
CA GLU A 81 7.60 -7.78 7.62
C GLU A 81 8.91 -7.12 8.10
N GLN A 82 8.94 -5.79 8.19
CA GLN A 82 10.13 -5.03 8.61
C GLN A 82 10.27 -4.90 10.13
N ILE A 83 9.27 -5.28 10.92
CA ILE A 83 9.35 -5.31 12.38
C ILE A 83 10.20 -6.52 12.76
N LYS A 84 11.44 -6.26 13.21
CA LYS A 84 12.41 -7.30 13.54
C LYS A 84 12.20 -7.96 14.90
N ASP A 85 11.56 -7.25 15.81
CA ASP A 85 11.38 -7.66 17.20
C ASP A 85 9.90 -7.96 17.43
N TYR A 86 9.55 -9.23 17.22
CA TYR A 86 8.24 -9.78 17.58
C TYR A 86 8.43 -10.49 18.92
N ASP A 87 8.16 -9.79 20.02
CA ASP A 87 7.98 -10.41 21.35
C ASP A 87 6.63 -11.13 21.44
#